data_AF-A0A496VHF8-F1
#
_entry.id   AF-A0A496VHF8-F1
#
_cell.length_a   1.000
_cell.length_b   1.000
_cell.length_c   1.000
_cell.angle_alpha   90.00
_cell.angle_beta   90.00
_cell.angle_gamma   90.00
#
_symmetry.space_group_name_H-M   'P 1'
#
loop_
_entity.id
_entity.type
_entity.pdbx_description
1 polymer ?
#
loop_
_entity_poly.entity_id
_entity_poly.type
_entity_poly.pdbx_seq_one_letter_code
_entity_poly.pdbx_strand_id
1 'polypeptide(L)'
;MEINKMIVALGLSSISDVIIIRDYETNSGYLESLIFSTLSEQQKECIKNFLDCSNFTSKDNHKSIINQIYKMGYPNEPYNYEHPNFKELKDKLKKLYDY
;
A
#
# COMPACT_ATOMS: atom_id res chain seq x y z
N MET A 1 4.43 18.89 7.08
CA MET A 1 3.84 17.65 7.62
C MET A 1 4.70 17.17 8.78
N GLU A 2 4.10 16.92 9.96
CA GLU A 2 4.82 16.53 11.21
C GLU A 2 5.83 15.39 11.01
N ILE A 3 5.48 14.39 10.19
CA ILE A 3 6.35 13.24 9.85
C ILE A 3 7.70 13.66 9.24
N ASN A 4 7.74 14.68 8.38
CA ASN A 4 9.00 15.12 7.78
C ASN A 4 9.92 15.77 8.81
N LYS A 5 9.35 16.46 9.82
CA LYS A 5 10.13 17.03 10.92
C LYS A 5 10.74 15.93 11.80
N MET A 6 9.99 14.86 12.06
CA MET A 6 10.48 13.70 12.81
C MET A 6 11.59 12.97 12.06
N ILE A 7 11.44 12.73 10.76
CA ILE A 7 12.47 12.08 9.92
C ILE A 7 13.79 12.86 10.00
N VAL A 8 13.72 14.18 9.92
CA VAL A 8 14.90 15.05 10.04
C VAL A 8 15.49 15.00 11.45
N ALA A 9 14.67 15.10 12.50
CA ALA A 9 15.13 15.06 13.89
C ALA A 9 15.79 13.73 14.27
N LEU A 10 15.34 12.63 13.69
CA LEU A 10 15.91 11.29 13.90
C LEU A 10 17.12 11.00 12.99
N GLY A 11 17.51 11.92 12.10
CA GLY A 11 18.63 11.72 11.19
C GLY A 11 18.40 10.69 10.09
N LEU A 12 17.13 10.36 9.79
CA LEU A 12 16.75 9.29 8.87
C LEU A 12 16.50 9.77 7.43
N SER A 13 16.79 11.04 7.15
CA SER A 13 16.50 11.69 5.87
C SER A 13 17.11 11.00 4.65
N SER A 14 18.25 10.32 4.81
CA SER A 14 18.93 9.62 3.72
C SER A 14 18.36 8.23 3.40
N ILE A 15 17.46 7.71 4.25
CA ILE A 15 16.93 6.35 4.12
C ILE A 15 15.39 6.26 4.15
N SER A 16 14.69 7.38 4.37
CA SER A 16 13.24 7.43 4.55
C SER A 16 12.52 7.92 3.29
N ASP A 17 11.49 7.20 2.88
CA ASP A 17 10.57 7.58 1.81
C ASP A 17 9.16 7.80 2.38
N VAL A 18 8.50 8.89 1.98
CA VAL A 18 7.15 9.24 2.47
C VAL A 18 6.14 9.13 1.33
N ILE A 19 5.23 8.18 1.45
CA ILE A 19 4.16 7.95 0.48
C ILE A 19 2.83 8.34 1.11
N ILE A 20 2.11 9.26 0.47
CA ILE A 20 0.77 9.68 0.90
C ILE A 20 -0.26 8.82 0.15
N ILE A 21 -0.97 7.97 0.89
CA ILE A 21 -1.92 6.96 0.36
C ILE A 21 -3.37 7.50 0.31
N ARG A 22 -3.55 8.82 0.44
CA ARG A 22 -4.87 9.44 0.55
C ARG A 22 -5.33 9.96 -0.80
N ASP A 23 -6.56 9.64 -1.18
CA ASP A 23 -7.25 10.30 -2.29
C ASP A 23 -7.53 11.76 -1.88
N TYR A 24 -7.09 12.71 -2.71
CA TYR A 24 -7.13 14.13 -2.39
C TYR A 24 -8.54 14.73 -2.47
N GLU A 25 -9.45 14.13 -3.23
CA GLU A 25 -10.82 14.62 -3.41
C GLU A 25 -11.73 14.14 -2.29
N THR A 26 -11.62 12.86 -1.92
CA THR A 26 -12.48 12.25 -0.90
C THR A 26 -11.89 12.32 0.51
N ASN A 27 -10.61 12.69 0.61
CA ASN A 27 -9.86 12.67 1.86
C ASN A 27 -9.94 11.29 2.56
N SER A 28 -10.05 10.23 1.77
CA SER A 28 -10.15 8.85 2.22
C SER A 28 -9.10 8.01 1.50
N GLY A 29 -8.60 6.96 2.13
CA GLY A 29 -7.52 6.18 1.54
C GLY A 29 -6.89 5.28 2.58
N TYR A 30 -6.79 4.01 2.23
CA TYR A 30 -6.14 2.97 3.02
C TYR A 30 -5.11 2.27 2.12
N LEU A 31 -4.27 1.39 2.65
CA LEU A 31 -3.26 0.70 1.85
C LEU A 31 -3.85 0.01 0.61
N GLU A 32 -5.07 -0.49 0.76
CA GLU A 32 -5.93 -1.06 -0.27
C GLU A 32 -6.19 -0.09 -1.44
N SER A 33 -6.28 1.22 -1.18
CA SER A 33 -6.44 2.27 -2.20
C SER A 33 -5.19 2.46 -3.05
N LEU A 34 -4.00 2.30 -2.45
CA LEU A 34 -2.73 2.30 -3.19
C LEU A 34 -2.62 1.06 -4.07
N ILE A 35 -2.99 -0.11 -3.55
CA ILE A 35 -2.99 -1.33 -4.34
C ILE A 35 -3.98 -1.21 -5.50
N PHE A 36 -5.19 -0.72 -5.23
CA PHE A 36 -6.21 -0.50 -6.26
C PHE A 36 -5.74 0.46 -7.36
N SER A 37 -4.98 1.51 -7.02
CA SER A 37 -4.48 2.47 -8.02
C SER A 37 -3.45 1.85 -8.99
N THR A 38 -2.75 0.80 -8.57
CA THR A 38 -1.76 0.08 -9.39
C THR A 38 -2.35 -0.95 -10.36
N LEU A 39 -3.65 -1.26 -10.25
CA LEU A 39 -4.33 -2.19 -11.16
C LEU A 39 -4.56 -1.58 -12.55
N SER A 40 -4.79 -2.43 -13.56
CA SER A 40 -5.20 -1.95 -14.88
C SER A 40 -6.63 -1.40 -14.85
N GLU A 41 -6.98 -0.51 -15.79
CA GLU A 41 -8.32 0.08 -15.84
C GLU A 41 -9.43 -0.98 -15.96
N GLN A 42 -9.19 -2.04 -16.74
CA GLN A 42 -10.13 -3.17 -16.87
C GLN A 42 -10.36 -3.89 -15.53
N GLN A 43 -9.32 -4.06 -14.72
CA GLN A 43 -9.43 -4.68 -13.39
C GLN A 43 -10.15 -3.78 -12.41
N LYS A 44 -9.87 -2.47 -12.43
CA LYS A 44 -10.57 -1.47 -11.60
C LYS A 44 -12.07 -1.47 -11.88
N GLU A 45 -12.44 -1.49 -13.17
CA GLU A 45 -13.84 -1.51 -13.60
C GLU A 45 -14.55 -2.80 -13.16
N CYS A 46 -13.90 -3.95 -13.25
CA CYS A 46 -14.46 -5.23 -12.80
C CYS A 46 -14.77 -5.21 -11.29
N ILE A 47 -13.84 -4.71 -10.48
CA ILE A 47 -14.01 -4.61 -9.02
C ILE A 47 -15.11 -3.60 -8.68
N LYS A 48 -15.16 -2.45 -9.36
CA LYS A 48 -16.19 -1.43 -9.14
C LYS A 48 -17.59 -1.98 -9.46
N ASN A 49 -17.74 -2.64 -10.61
CA ASN A 49 -19.00 -3.30 -10.99
C ASN A 49 -19.39 -4.38 -9.98
N PHE A 50 -18.45 -5.18 -9.49
CA PHE A 50 -18.73 -6.16 -8.45
C PHE A 50 -19.26 -5.52 -7.17
N LEU A 51 -18.62 -4.44 -6.69
CA LEU A 51 -19.02 -3.72 -5.48
C LEU A 51 -20.40 -3.07 -5.63
N ASP A 52 -20.67 -2.46 -6.78
CA ASP A 52 -21.97 -1.85 -7.10
C ASP A 52 -23.08 -2.91 -7.17
N CYS A 53 -22.81 -4.07 -7.76
CA CYS A 53 -23.77 -5.18 -7.86
C CYS A 53 -24.05 -5.88 -6.53
N SER A 54 -23.15 -5.77 -5.56
CA SER A 54 -23.21 -6.56 -4.33
C SER A 54 -23.77 -5.80 -3.12
N ASN A 55 -24.18 -4.53 -3.28
CA ASN A 55 -24.75 -3.68 -2.23
C ASN A 55 -23.87 -3.57 -0.96
N PHE A 56 -22.56 -3.84 -1.07
CA PHE A 56 -21.61 -3.74 0.04
C PHE A 56 -21.19 -2.29 0.28
N THR A 57 -22.07 -1.50 0.89
CA THR A 57 -21.89 -0.06 1.11
C THR A 57 -21.09 0.30 2.37
N SER A 58 -20.81 -0.65 3.27
CA SER A 58 -20.05 -0.35 4.50
C SER A 58 -18.53 -0.36 4.26
N LYS A 59 -17.82 0.56 4.92
CA LYS A 59 -16.34 0.66 4.86
C LYS A 59 -15.64 -0.62 5.33
N ASP A 60 -16.21 -1.31 6.31
CA ASP A 60 -15.65 -2.56 6.83
C ASP A 60 -15.78 -3.72 5.82
N ASN A 61 -16.89 -3.76 5.07
CA ASN A 61 -17.10 -4.77 4.03
C ASN A 61 -16.16 -4.54 2.84
N HIS A 62 -15.92 -3.29 2.46
CA HIS A 62 -14.94 -2.93 1.44
C HIS A 62 -13.54 -3.47 1.76
N LYS A 63 -13.09 -3.33 3.02
CA LYS A 63 -11.76 -3.78 3.43
C LYS A 63 -11.62 -5.30 3.35
N SER A 64 -12.65 -6.04 3.78
CA SER A 64 -12.65 -7.50 3.75
C SER A 64 -12.64 -8.06 2.32
N ILE A 65 -13.44 -7.47 1.43
CA ILE A 65 -13.53 -7.89 0.03
C ILE A 65 -12.24 -7.55 -0.72
N ILE A 66 -11.71 -6.34 -0.58
CA ILE A 66 -10.44 -5.98 -1.23
C ILE A 66 -9.30 -6.88 -0.73
N ASN A 67 -9.27 -7.20 0.57
CA ASN A 67 -8.30 -8.15 1.10
C ASN A 67 -8.44 -9.57 0.50
N GLN A 68 -9.67 -10.03 0.23
CA GLN A 68 -9.87 -11.30 -0.49
C GLN A 68 -9.45 -11.24 -1.95
N ILE A 69 -9.82 -10.18 -2.67
CA ILE A 69 -9.38 -9.95 -4.06
C ILE A 69 -7.85 -9.89 -4.12
N TYR A 70 -7.22 -9.25 -3.15
CA TYR A 70 -5.77 -9.19 -3.02
C TYR A 70 -5.15 -10.57 -2.85
N LYS A 71 -5.69 -11.40 -1.96
CA LYS A 71 -5.24 -12.79 -1.78
C LYS A 71 -5.44 -13.66 -3.02
N MET A 72 -6.47 -13.39 -3.83
CA MET A 72 -6.72 -14.13 -5.07
C MET A 72 -5.79 -13.68 -6.21
N GLY A 73 -5.61 -12.36 -6.39
CA GLY A 73 -4.76 -11.79 -7.45
C GLY A 73 -3.26 -11.88 -7.15
N TYR A 74 -2.91 -11.92 -5.87
CA TYR A 74 -1.54 -12.06 -5.38
C TYR A 74 -1.50 -13.22 -4.38
N PRO A 75 -1.50 -14.48 -4.87
CA PRO A 75 -1.54 -15.67 -4.01
C PRO A 75 -0.25 -15.88 -3.21
N ASN A 76 0.85 -15.23 -3.63
CA ASN A 76 2.10 -15.20 -2.90
C ASN A 76 2.07 -14.09 -1.86
N GLU A 77 2.75 -14.29 -0.73
CA GLU A 77 2.81 -13.28 0.32
C GLU A 77 3.28 -11.93 -0.26
N PRO A 78 2.56 -10.84 0.03
CA PRO A 78 2.83 -9.52 -0.54
C PRO A 78 4.19 -8.95 -0.13
N TYR A 79 4.73 -9.46 0.97
CA TYR A 79 6.04 -9.14 1.49
C TYR A 79 6.95 -10.36 1.40
N ASN A 80 7.23 -10.82 0.18
CA ASN A 80 8.35 -11.74 -0.01
C ASN A 80 9.66 -10.94 0.13
N TYR A 81 10.26 -10.95 1.31
CA TYR A 81 11.54 -10.26 1.55
C TYR A 81 12.64 -10.74 0.58
N GLU A 82 12.54 -11.96 0.03
CA GLU A 82 13.48 -12.47 -0.98
C GLU A 82 13.27 -11.92 -2.39
N HIS A 83 12.21 -11.14 -2.64
CA HIS A 83 11.97 -10.55 -3.94
C HIS A 83 13.05 -9.49 -4.30
N PRO A 84 13.56 -9.44 -5.55
CA PRO A 84 14.62 -8.51 -5.96
C PRO A 84 14.33 -7.02 -5.68
N ASN A 85 13.06 -6.63 -5.73
CA ASN A 85 12.62 -5.25 -5.47
C ASN A 85 12.92 -4.78 -4.03
N PHE A 86 13.17 -5.69 -3.09
CA PHE A 86 13.56 -5.33 -1.72
C PHE A 86 15.07 -5.10 -1.56
N LYS A 87 15.88 -5.20 -2.62
CA LYS A 87 17.33 -5.05 -2.53
C LYS A 87 17.73 -3.73 -1.85
N GLU A 88 17.13 -2.61 -2.24
CA GLU A 88 17.45 -1.31 -1.64
C GLU A 88 17.10 -1.27 -0.15
N LEU A 89 15.95 -1.85 0.24
CA LEU A 89 15.56 -1.97 1.65
C LEU A 89 16.55 -2.87 2.43
N LYS A 90 16.98 -4.00 1.85
CA LYS A 90 18.00 -4.88 2.44
C LYS A 90 19.31 -4.14 2.70
N ASP A 91 19.76 -3.36 1.72
CA ASP A 91 21.00 -2.60 1.81
C ASP A 91 20.90 -1.49 2.89
N LYS A 92 19.74 -0.81 3.00
CA LYS A 92 19.46 0.16 4.07
C LYS A 92 19.44 -0.50 5.45
N LEU A 93 18.80 -1.66 5.60
CA LEU A 93 18.73 -2.39 6.87
C LEU A 93 20.09 -2.89 7.33
N LYS A 94 20.92 -3.45 6.43
CA LYS A 94 22.30 -3.87 6.77
C LYS A 94 23.11 -2.72 7.36
N LYS A 95 23.12 -1.56 6.71
CA LYS A 95 23.82 -0.36 7.20
C LYS A 95 23.37 0.09 8.60
N LEU A 96 22.13 -0.22 8.98
CA LEU A 96 21.57 0.17 10.27
C LEU A 96 22.01 -0.74 11.42
N TYR A 97 22.28 -2.02 11.14
CA TYR A 97 22.65 -3.04 12.14
C TYR A 97 24.13 -3.45 12.10
N ASP A 98 24.88 -3.02 11.08
CA ASP A 98 26.33 -3.21 10.96
C ASP A 98 27.15 -2.10 11.68
N TYR A 99 26.55 -1.40 12.65
CA TYR A 99 27.17 -0.43 13.57
C TYR A 99 27.19 -0.98 15.00
#